data_AF-A0A7R9ZJJ3-F1
#
_entry.id   AF-A0A7R9ZJJ3-F1
#
_cell.length_a   1.000
_cell.length_b   1.000
_cell.length_c   1.000
_cell.angle_alpha   90.00
_cell.angle_beta   90.00
_cell.angle_gamma   90.00
#
_symmetry.space_group_name_H-M   'P 1'
#
loop_
_entity.id
_entity.type
_entity.pdbx_description
1 polymer ?
#
loop_
_entity_poly.entity_id
_entity_poly.type
_entity_poly.pdbx_seq_one_letter_code
_entity_poly.pdbx_strand_id
1 'polypeptide(L)'
;MITGLPAGLCAKENWMEGNVGKFGCNAILCPPGSYSPNGRQISDLNPCLPCRTVTPYYGMTFCGDEYLRPTAFPSQQRGTPTPTEQWIREDQSERDILSLVFTQTLGTRSWINSDGWMDSNRDVCDWYGIVCNGEGSIKEVDLGSNGLRGTLPLEFYQLKKLERAVLSNNDMVIVFSGIGQAESLRELFVSGTDTYDTASIRQALQLSVLDISNSTLEGEMVGDIFALVN
;
A
#
# COMPACT_ATOMS: atom_id res chain seq x y z
N MET A 1 8.12 3.96 -8.31
CA MET A 1 7.55 5.10 -9.06
C MET A 1 7.77 4.85 -10.54
N ILE A 2 6.70 4.79 -11.34
CA ILE A 2 6.81 4.52 -12.79
C ILE A 2 7.27 5.82 -13.47
N THR A 3 8.53 5.86 -13.91
CA THR A 3 9.13 7.03 -14.57
C THR A 3 8.86 7.08 -16.07
N GLY A 4 8.29 6.02 -16.64
CA GLY A 4 7.88 5.98 -18.03
C GLY A 4 7.24 4.65 -18.41
N LEU A 5 6.50 4.65 -19.51
CA LEU A 5 6.02 3.43 -20.16
C LEU A 5 7.03 2.99 -21.23
N PRO A 6 7.42 1.70 -21.27
CA PRO A 6 8.25 1.19 -22.36
C PRO A 6 7.58 1.44 -23.71
N ALA A 7 8.30 2.04 -24.66
CA ALA A 7 7.73 2.48 -25.95
C ALA A 7 7.04 1.34 -26.72
N GLY A 8 7.49 0.10 -26.56
CA GLY A 8 6.89 -1.08 -27.20
C GLY A 8 5.52 -1.46 -26.64
N LEU A 9 5.14 -0.99 -25.45
CA LEU A 9 3.88 -1.35 -24.79
C LEU A 9 2.70 -0.57 -25.37
N CYS A 10 2.92 0.69 -25.74
CA CYS A 10 1.89 1.53 -26.35
C CYS A 10 1.55 1.13 -27.80
N ALA A 11 2.37 0.27 -28.42
CA ALA A 11 2.13 -0.29 -29.74
C ALA A 11 1.41 -1.64 -29.72
N LYS A 12 1.04 -2.17 -28.54
CA LYS A 12 0.32 -3.43 -28.40
C LYS A 12 -1.17 -3.22 -28.60
N GLU A 13 -1.62 -3.13 -29.85
CA GLU A 13 -3.00 -2.73 -30.18
C GLU A 13 -4.11 -3.56 -29.51
N ASN A 14 -3.85 -4.85 -29.23
CA ASN A 14 -4.83 -5.73 -28.57
C ASN A 14 -4.74 -5.74 -27.03
N TRP A 15 -3.81 -4.99 -26.43
CA TRP A 15 -3.69 -4.91 -24.97
C TRP A 15 -4.83 -4.11 -24.33
N MET A 16 -5.14 -4.43 -23.07
CA MET A 16 -6.21 -3.81 -22.28
C MET A 16 -7.58 -3.91 -22.96
N GLU A 17 -7.94 -5.12 -23.42
CA GLU A 17 -9.18 -5.37 -24.19
C GLU A 17 -9.25 -4.56 -25.50
N GLY A 18 -8.11 -4.30 -26.13
CA GLY A 18 -8.02 -3.47 -27.34
C GLY A 18 -7.99 -1.96 -27.09
N ASN A 19 -8.08 -1.53 -25.82
CA ASN A 19 -8.05 -0.11 -25.48
C ASN A 19 -6.70 0.54 -25.81
N VAL A 20 -5.59 -0.20 -25.80
CA VAL A 20 -4.29 0.34 -26.25
C VAL A 20 -4.32 0.66 -27.74
N GLY A 21 -4.94 -0.17 -28.58
CA GLY A 21 -5.14 0.15 -29.99
C GLY A 21 -6.05 1.36 -30.20
N LYS A 22 -6.98 1.62 -29.27
CA LYS A 22 -7.93 2.73 -29.37
C LYS A 22 -7.42 4.06 -28.77
N PHE A 23 -6.69 4.01 -27.66
CA PHE A 23 -6.28 5.19 -26.87
C PHE A 23 -4.76 5.29 -26.65
N GLY A 24 -3.97 4.38 -27.23
CA GLY A 24 -2.51 4.37 -27.11
C GLY A 24 -2.04 4.18 -25.67
N CYS A 25 -0.94 4.86 -25.29
CA CYS A 25 -0.37 4.78 -23.94
C CYS A 25 -1.36 5.18 -22.83
N ASN A 26 -2.33 6.05 -23.13
CA ASN A 26 -3.29 6.53 -22.13
C ASN A 26 -4.20 5.40 -21.62
N ALA A 27 -4.42 4.35 -22.42
CA ALA A 27 -5.12 3.15 -21.96
C ALA A 27 -4.36 2.35 -20.90
N ILE A 28 -3.06 2.60 -20.79
CA ILE A 28 -2.17 1.94 -19.82
C ILE A 28 -2.08 2.81 -18.57
N LEU A 29 -1.62 4.07 -18.71
CA LEU A 29 -1.56 5.07 -17.65
C LEU A 29 -1.68 6.48 -18.23
N CYS A 30 -2.41 7.37 -17.55
CA CYS A 30 -2.40 8.78 -17.87
C CYS A 30 -1.00 9.38 -17.64
N PRO A 31 -0.48 10.21 -18.56
CA PRO A 31 0.84 10.80 -18.41
C PRO A 31 0.91 11.81 -17.27
N PRO A 32 2.12 12.13 -16.77
CA PRO A 32 2.33 13.25 -15.86
C PRO A 32 1.71 14.54 -16.41
N GLY A 33 1.12 15.35 -15.53
CA GLY A 33 0.30 16.51 -15.89
C GLY A 33 -1.16 16.18 -16.24
N SER A 34 -1.60 14.92 -16.12
CA SER A 34 -2.98 14.51 -16.40
C SER A 34 -3.49 13.43 -15.45
N TYR A 35 -4.81 13.27 -15.39
CA TYR A 35 -5.48 12.29 -14.55
C TYR A 35 -6.72 11.71 -15.23
N SER A 36 -7.17 10.57 -14.77
CA SER A 36 -8.51 10.02 -15.05
C SER A 36 -8.98 9.30 -13.79
N PRO A 37 -10.27 9.21 -13.43
CA PRO A 37 -10.71 8.49 -12.24
C PRO A 37 -10.15 7.06 -12.09
N ASN A 38 -9.76 6.42 -13.21
CA ASN A 38 -9.16 5.09 -13.26
C ASN A 38 -7.62 5.09 -13.40
N GLY A 39 -6.98 6.25 -13.36
CA GLY A 39 -5.55 6.42 -13.62
C GLY A 39 -5.16 6.23 -15.09
N ARG A 40 -6.11 5.82 -15.94
CA ARG A 40 -5.93 5.52 -17.36
C ARG A 40 -7.25 5.70 -18.12
N GLN A 41 -7.18 5.78 -19.42
CA GLN A 41 -8.33 5.92 -20.30
C GLN A 41 -8.92 4.57 -20.67
N ILE A 42 -10.12 4.27 -20.17
CA ILE A 42 -10.83 3.01 -20.46
C ILE A 42 -11.99 3.19 -21.45
N SER A 43 -12.34 4.43 -21.78
CA SER A 43 -13.41 4.77 -22.71
C SER A 43 -13.29 6.23 -23.15
N ASP A 44 -14.03 6.62 -24.19
CA ASP A 44 -14.12 8.01 -24.64
C ASP A 44 -14.74 8.95 -23.59
N LEU A 45 -15.53 8.39 -22.65
CA LEU A 45 -16.15 9.13 -21.55
C LEU A 45 -15.21 9.36 -20.36
N ASN A 46 -14.07 8.66 -20.31
CA ASN A 46 -13.10 8.74 -19.22
C ASN A 46 -11.68 9.00 -19.76
N PRO A 47 -11.44 10.12 -20.48
CA PRO A 47 -10.13 10.44 -21.02
C PRO A 47 -9.15 10.88 -19.92
N CYS A 48 -7.86 10.89 -20.24
CA CYS A 48 -6.87 11.57 -19.41
C CYS A 48 -7.05 13.09 -19.53
N LEU A 49 -7.56 13.71 -18.48
CA LEU A 49 -7.83 15.14 -18.39
C LEU A 49 -6.58 15.88 -17.87
N PRO A 50 -6.28 17.08 -18.39
CA PRO A 50 -5.12 17.85 -17.94
C PRO A 50 -5.31 18.38 -16.51
N CYS A 51 -4.23 18.39 -15.74
CA CYS A 51 -4.15 19.06 -14.45
C CYS A 51 -3.72 20.52 -14.61
N ARG A 52 -4.27 21.40 -13.76
CA ARG A 52 -3.85 22.82 -13.68
C ARG A 52 -2.48 23.00 -13.02
N THR A 53 -2.13 22.09 -12.11
CA THR A 53 -0.83 22.01 -11.43
C THR A 53 0.00 20.83 -11.96
N VAL A 54 1.33 20.96 -11.92
CA VAL A 54 2.25 19.93 -12.45
C VAL A 54 2.15 18.67 -11.58
N THR A 55 1.70 17.56 -12.16
CA THR A 55 1.65 16.27 -11.48
C THR A 55 2.83 15.38 -11.91
N PRO A 56 3.61 14.76 -11.00
CA PRO A 56 4.92 14.22 -11.36
C PRO A 56 4.94 12.74 -11.79
N TYR A 57 3.85 11.99 -11.68
CA TYR A 57 3.86 10.55 -11.98
C TYR A 57 2.70 10.09 -12.87
N TYR A 58 2.95 9.01 -13.62
CA TYR A 58 1.95 8.36 -14.48
C TYR A 58 0.84 7.71 -13.64
N GLY A 59 -0.39 7.73 -14.13
CA GLY A 59 -1.47 6.94 -13.55
C GLY A 59 -2.35 7.67 -12.54
N MET A 60 -2.28 9.01 -12.46
CA MET A 60 -3.02 9.75 -11.44
C MET A 60 -4.54 9.63 -11.57
N THR A 61 -5.21 9.50 -10.42
CA THR A 61 -6.67 9.38 -10.35
C THR A 61 -7.42 10.67 -10.04
N PHE A 62 -6.72 11.74 -9.66
CA PHE A 62 -7.24 13.09 -9.40
C PHE A 62 -6.14 14.16 -9.56
N CYS A 63 -6.51 15.42 -9.85
CA CYS A 63 -5.59 16.56 -9.77
C CYS A 63 -5.69 17.23 -8.39
N GLY A 64 -4.57 17.61 -7.79
CA GLY A 64 -4.55 18.40 -6.57
C GLY A 64 -4.77 19.89 -6.85
N ASP A 65 -5.98 20.39 -6.56
CA ASP A 65 -6.28 21.83 -6.42
C ASP A 65 -7.66 22.09 -5.74
N GLU A 66 -7.95 21.44 -4.60
CA GLU A 66 -9.11 21.84 -3.77
C GLU A 66 -8.79 22.10 -2.29
N TYR A 67 -7.52 22.33 -1.93
CA TYR A 67 -7.17 22.82 -0.59
C TYR A 67 -5.93 23.74 -0.61
N LEU A 68 -6.09 24.97 -1.09
CA LEU A 68 -5.23 26.07 -0.64
C LEU A 68 -6.07 27.27 -0.18
N ARG A 69 -6.20 27.36 1.15
CA ARG A 69 -6.11 28.59 1.96
C ARG A 69 -7.24 29.63 1.83
N PRO A 70 -7.98 29.86 2.92
CA PRO A 70 -8.44 31.21 3.26
C PRO A 70 -7.24 32.01 3.78
N THR A 71 -6.76 33.01 3.03
CA THR A 71 -5.91 34.07 3.57
C THR A 71 -6.77 35.15 4.20
N ALA A 72 -6.71 35.29 5.52
CA ALA A 72 -6.77 36.59 6.20
C ALA A 72 -6.25 36.46 7.64
N PHE A 73 -4.94 36.68 7.83
CA PHE A 73 -4.44 37.33 9.05
C PHE A 73 -3.42 38.40 8.63
N PRO A 74 -3.55 39.64 9.15
CA PRO A 74 -2.72 40.74 8.72
C PRO A 74 -1.31 40.63 9.30
N SER A 75 -0.37 41.10 8.50
CA SER A 75 1.03 41.31 8.84
C SER A 75 1.20 42.09 10.15
N GLN A 76 1.91 41.54 11.14
CA GLN A 76 2.86 42.30 11.98
C GLN A 76 3.99 41.42 12.55
N GLN A 77 5.21 41.82 12.16
CA GLN A 77 6.48 41.79 12.90
C GLN A 77 7.26 40.48 13.10
N ARG A 78 8.26 40.30 12.22
CA ARG A 78 9.70 40.24 12.51
C ARG A 78 10.11 39.38 13.72
N GLY A 79 10.28 38.10 13.49
CA GLY A 79 11.14 37.22 14.29
C GLY A 79 11.92 36.31 13.35
N THR A 80 13.25 36.35 13.41
CA THR A 80 14.15 35.42 12.71
C THR A 80 14.06 34.03 13.34
N PRO A 81 13.80 32.93 12.61
CA PRO A 81 14.09 31.60 13.09
C PRO A 81 15.44 31.12 12.56
N THR A 82 16.22 30.62 13.49
CA THR A 82 17.51 29.94 13.38
C THR A 82 17.51 28.72 12.44
N PRO A 83 18.69 28.33 11.92
CA PRO A 83 18.82 27.13 11.09
C PRO A 83 18.81 25.88 11.96
N THR A 84 17.67 25.21 12.02
CA THR A 84 17.58 23.76 12.27
C THR A 84 16.54 23.18 11.34
N GLU A 85 16.94 23.02 10.08
CA GLU A 85 16.32 22.10 9.14
C GLU A 85 16.63 20.67 9.61
N GLN A 86 15.62 19.94 10.04
CA GLN A 86 15.55 18.48 9.91
C GLN A 86 14.09 18.12 9.63
N TRP A 87 13.75 17.95 8.35
CA TRP A 87 12.50 17.32 7.94
C TRP A 87 12.77 16.34 6.79
N ILE A 88 13.67 15.39 7.05
CA ILE A 88 13.63 14.08 6.43
C ILE A 88 12.58 13.32 7.25
N ARG A 89 11.39 13.01 6.70
CA ARG A 89 10.45 12.11 7.40
C ARG A 89 10.88 10.66 7.17
N GLU A 90 11.94 10.27 7.86
CA GLU A 90 12.27 8.88 8.13
C GLU A 90 11.53 8.48 9.42
N ASP A 91 10.84 7.33 9.35
CA ASP A 91 9.92 6.71 10.31
C ASP A 91 8.44 7.15 10.21
N GLN A 92 7.59 6.24 9.71
CA GLN A 92 6.12 6.34 9.81
C GLN A 92 5.71 5.68 11.13
N SER A 93 4.80 6.32 11.88
CA SER A 93 4.37 5.72 13.14
C SER A 93 3.62 4.42 12.88
N GLU A 94 3.69 3.47 13.81
CA GLU A 94 2.96 2.20 13.72
C GLU A 94 1.45 2.42 13.50
N ARG A 95 0.89 3.48 14.07
CA ARG A 95 -0.50 3.91 13.84
C ARG A 95 -0.77 4.30 12.39
N ASP A 96 0.15 5.01 11.74
CA ASP A 96 -0.02 5.41 10.34
C ASP A 96 -0.04 4.18 9.43
N ILE A 97 0.86 3.22 9.70
CA ILE A 97 0.93 1.95 8.98
C ILE A 97 -0.38 1.16 9.16
N LEU A 98 -0.88 1.01 10.39
CA LEU A 98 -2.16 0.35 10.63
C LEU A 98 -3.33 1.11 10.00
N SER A 99 -3.32 2.44 10.00
CA SER A 99 -4.36 3.24 9.33
C SER A 99 -4.38 3.01 7.81
N LEU A 100 -3.21 2.79 7.19
CA LEU A 100 -3.12 2.35 5.80
C LEU A 100 -3.72 0.95 5.62
N VAL A 101 -3.41 0.00 6.50
CA VAL A 101 -4.02 -1.35 6.45
C VAL A 101 -5.54 -1.24 6.50
N PHE A 102 -6.07 -0.47 7.45
CA PHE A 102 -7.52 -0.29 7.61
C PHE A 102 -8.18 0.31 6.37
N THR A 103 -7.59 1.37 5.81
CA THR A 103 -8.17 2.08 4.65
C THR A 103 -8.03 1.32 3.34
N GLN A 104 -6.92 0.62 3.12
CA GLN A 104 -6.68 -0.18 1.90
C GLN A 104 -7.42 -1.52 1.91
N THR A 105 -7.78 -2.03 3.10
CA THR A 105 -8.54 -3.27 3.24
C THR A 105 -10.04 -3.05 3.49
N LEU A 106 -10.56 -1.93 2.99
CA LEU A 106 -11.97 -1.49 3.03
C LEU A 106 -12.56 -1.22 4.43
N GLY A 107 -11.79 -1.33 5.51
CA GLY A 107 -12.18 -0.95 6.87
C GLY A 107 -13.60 -1.39 7.25
N THR A 108 -14.39 -0.50 7.83
CA THR A 108 -15.78 -0.79 8.27
C THR A 108 -16.73 -1.25 7.15
N ARG A 109 -16.37 -1.14 5.88
CA ARG A 109 -17.20 -1.66 4.77
C ARG A 109 -17.09 -3.18 4.62
N SER A 110 -16.08 -3.80 5.22
CA SER A 110 -15.79 -5.22 5.04
C SER A 110 -15.41 -5.94 6.35
N TRP A 111 -14.69 -5.24 7.23
CA TRP A 111 -14.20 -5.81 8.48
C TRP A 111 -15.35 -6.22 9.40
N ILE A 112 -15.31 -7.44 9.92
CA ILE A 112 -16.30 -7.97 10.87
C ILE A 112 -16.12 -7.31 12.24
N ASN A 113 -14.87 -7.20 12.70
CA ASN A 113 -14.51 -6.51 13.93
C ASN A 113 -13.41 -5.49 13.67
N SER A 114 -13.68 -4.24 14.05
CA SER A 114 -12.75 -3.11 13.95
C SER A 114 -12.76 -2.26 15.23
N ASP A 115 -13.06 -2.86 16.39
CA ASP A 115 -13.09 -2.12 17.64
C ASP A 115 -11.75 -1.40 17.91
N GLY A 116 -11.86 -0.13 18.30
CA GLY A 116 -10.73 0.76 18.54
C GLY A 116 -10.03 1.32 17.29
N TRP A 117 -10.12 0.67 16.13
CA TRP A 117 -9.46 1.12 14.91
C TRP A 117 -9.90 2.54 14.51
N MET A 118 -8.93 3.37 14.12
CA MET A 118 -9.12 4.79 13.77
C MET A 118 -9.60 5.70 14.93
N ASP A 119 -9.71 5.21 16.16
CA ASP A 119 -9.96 6.06 17.33
C ASP A 119 -8.66 6.77 17.74
N SER A 120 -8.66 8.10 17.63
CA SER A 120 -7.50 8.93 18.01
C SER A 120 -7.24 8.98 19.51
N ASN A 121 -8.20 8.57 20.35
CA ASN A 121 -8.09 8.60 21.80
C ASN A 121 -7.64 7.28 22.42
N ARG A 122 -7.60 6.20 21.62
CA ARG A 122 -7.12 4.88 22.06
C ARG A 122 -5.71 4.65 21.58
N ASP A 123 -4.90 3.99 22.39
CA ASP A 123 -3.60 3.52 21.96
C ASP A 123 -3.76 2.42 20.90
N VAL A 124 -2.79 2.26 20.00
CA VAL A 124 -2.85 1.20 18.98
C VAL A 124 -2.85 -0.20 19.61
N CYS A 125 -2.25 -0.34 20.80
CA CYS A 125 -2.23 -1.57 21.56
C CYS A 125 -3.61 -1.97 22.11
N ASP A 126 -4.58 -1.06 22.10
CA ASP A 126 -5.97 -1.32 22.51
C ASP A 126 -6.87 -1.68 21.32
N TRP A 127 -6.33 -1.68 20.09
CA TRP A 127 -7.11 -2.00 18.89
C TRP A 127 -7.34 -3.49 18.77
N TYR A 128 -8.52 -3.87 18.27
CA TYR A 128 -8.85 -5.26 18.03
C TYR A 128 -7.78 -5.94 17.15
N GLY A 129 -7.26 -7.07 17.61
CA GLY A 129 -6.27 -7.84 16.88
C GLY A 129 -4.85 -7.30 16.96
N ILE A 130 -4.57 -6.28 17.77
CA ILE A 130 -3.21 -5.76 17.98
C ILE A 130 -2.69 -6.18 19.35
N VAL A 131 -1.46 -6.68 19.39
CA VAL A 131 -0.74 -6.97 20.64
C VAL A 131 0.61 -6.28 20.59
N CYS A 132 0.92 -5.51 21.63
CA CYS A 132 2.19 -4.82 21.77
C CYS A 132 3.16 -5.54 22.70
N ASN A 133 4.45 -5.26 22.54
CA ASN A 133 5.49 -5.68 23.47
C ASN A 133 5.52 -4.78 24.73
N GLY A 134 6.45 -5.05 25.65
CA GLY A 134 6.61 -4.26 26.89
C GLY A 134 7.11 -2.82 26.68
N GLU A 135 7.50 -2.46 25.46
CA GLU A 135 7.91 -1.10 25.07
C GLU A 135 6.76 -0.32 24.41
N GLY A 136 5.59 -0.95 24.21
CA GLY A 136 4.43 -0.35 23.55
C GLY A 136 4.48 -0.40 22.01
N SER A 137 5.42 -1.15 21.42
CA SER A 137 5.48 -1.36 19.97
C SER A 137 4.69 -2.60 19.54
N ILE A 138 4.12 -2.57 18.33
CA ILE A 138 3.34 -3.68 17.78
C ILE A 138 4.23 -4.91 17.65
N LYS A 139 3.86 -5.98 18.35
CA LYS A 139 4.52 -7.28 18.33
C LYS A 139 3.74 -8.29 17.50
N GLU A 140 2.42 -8.21 17.52
CA GLU A 140 1.57 -9.15 16.83
C GLU A 140 0.31 -8.49 16.27
N VAL A 141 -0.08 -8.93 15.08
CA VAL A 141 -1.32 -8.55 14.40
C VAL A 141 -2.09 -9.83 14.09
N ASP A 142 -3.27 -9.99 14.69
CA ASP A 142 -4.19 -11.10 14.43
C ASP A 142 -5.54 -10.57 13.91
N LEU A 143 -5.70 -10.63 12.59
CA LEU A 143 -6.90 -10.22 11.87
C LEU A 143 -7.43 -11.39 11.02
N GLY A 144 -7.15 -12.63 11.44
CA GLY A 144 -7.63 -13.82 10.75
C GLY A 144 -9.16 -13.89 10.72
N SER A 145 -9.72 -14.33 9.59
CA SER A 145 -11.16 -14.51 9.40
C SER A 145 -11.99 -13.26 9.73
N ASN A 146 -11.44 -12.06 9.50
CA ASN A 146 -12.06 -10.80 9.89
C ASN A 146 -12.73 -10.06 8.71
N GLY A 147 -12.86 -10.71 7.55
CA GLY A 147 -13.56 -10.16 6.38
C GLY A 147 -12.78 -9.05 5.68
N LEU A 148 -11.46 -8.95 5.84
CA LEU A 148 -10.63 -7.97 5.14
C LEU A 148 -10.70 -8.19 3.63
N ARG A 149 -10.75 -7.09 2.86
CA ARG A 149 -10.79 -7.12 1.40
C ARG A 149 -9.93 -6.04 0.78
N GLY A 150 -9.17 -6.36 -0.25
CA GLY A 150 -8.24 -5.41 -0.88
C GLY A 150 -6.81 -5.92 -0.85
N THR A 151 -5.82 -5.04 -0.71
CA THR A 151 -4.39 -5.42 -0.74
C THR A 151 -3.71 -4.99 0.54
N LEU A 152 -2.79 -5.83 1.05
CA LEU A 152 -1.94 -5.46 2.17
C LEU A 152 -0.94 -4.36 1.74
N PRO A 153 -0.91 -3.17 2.40
CA PRO A 153 0.09 -2.15 2.09
C PRO A 153 1.51 -2.65 2.37
N LEU A 154 2.47 -2.29 1.51
CA LEU A 154 3.88 -2.71 1.66
C LEU A 154 4.53 -2.09 2.91
N GLU A 155 4.01 -0.95 3.36
CA GLU A 155 4.38 -0.28 4.60
C GLU A 155 4.15 -1.18 5.83
N PHE A 156 3.30 -2.20 5.74
CA PHE A 156 3.12 -3.19 6.80
C PHE A 156 4.43 -3.88 7.18
N TYR A 157 5.33 -4.11 6.21
CA TYR A 157 6.65 -4.70 6.46
C TYR A 157 7.62 -3.76 7.17
N GLN A 158 7.26 -2.49 7.39
CA GLN A 158 8.07 -1.53 8.14
C GLN A 158 7.81 -1.57 9.65
N LEU A 159 6.85 -2.38 10.13
CA LEU A 159 6.62 -2.61 11.55
C LEU A 159 7.81 -3.36 12.18
N LYS A 160 8.80 -2.60 12.67
CA LYS A 160 10.13 -3.11 13.05
C LYS A 160 10.11 -4.15 14.18
N LYS A 161 9.08 -4.14 15.02
CA LYS A 161 8.93 -5.04 16.17
C LYS A 161 7.90 -6.15 15.95
N LEU A 162 7.25 -6.20 14.78
CA LEU A 162 6.25 -7.21 14.46
C LEU A 162 6.93 -8.58 14.32
N GLU A 163 6.52 -9.53 15.15
CA GLU A 163 7.01 -10.91 15.18
C GLU A 163 6.02 -11.89 14.53
N ARG A 164 4.71 -11.65 14.69
CA ARG A 164 3.64 -12.55 14.23
C ARG A 164 2.53 -11.79 13.52
N ALA A 165 2.14 -12.28 12.34
CA ALA A 165 1.01 -11.75 11.59
C ALA A 165 0.06 -12.88 11.15
N VAL A 166 -1.21 -12.78 11.50
CA VAL A 166 -2.29 -13.66 11.05
C VAL A 166 -3.28 -12.86 10.23
N LEU A 167 -3.34 -13.18 8.94
CA LEU A 167 -4.26 -12.60 7.96
C LEU A 167 -5.07 -13.68 7.25
N SER A 168 -4.98 -14.93 7.70
CA SER A 168 -5.64 -16.08 7.08
C SER A 168 -7.15 -15.91 6.94
N ASN A 169 -7.73 -16.52 5.91
CA ASN A 169 -9.15 -16.56 5.61
C ASN A 169 -9.77 -15.16 5.45
N ASN A 170 -9.08 -14.28 4.74
CA ASN A 170 -9.59 -12.99 4.29
C ASN A 170 -9.57 -12.94 2.76
N ASP A 171 -10.50 -12.19 2.16
CA ASP A 171 -10.61 -12.01 0.70
C ASP A 171 -9.66 -10.88 0.25
N MET A 172 -8.38 -11.04 0.56
CA MET A 172 -7.34 -10.04 0.35
C MET A 172 -6.16 -10.58 -0.46
N VAL A 173 -5.46 -9.65 -1.11
CA VAL A 173 -4.24 -9.88 -1.85
C VAL A 173 -3.03 -9.55 -0.97
N ILE A 174 -2.15 -10.52 -0.77
CA ILE A 174 -0.87 -10.37 -0.10
C ILE A 174 0.23 -10.24 -1.14
N VAL A 175 1.01 -9.16 -1.04
CA VAL A 175 2.14 -8.91 -1.93
C VAL A 175 3.41 -8.93 -1.10
N PHE A 176 4.32 -9.87 -1.37
CA PHE A 176 5.56 -10.03 -0.59
C PHE A 176 6.66 -9.02 -0.94
N SER A 177 6.45 -8.15 -1.93
CA SER A 177 7.43 -7.11 -2.27
C SER A 177 7.78 -6.27 -1.03
N GLY A 178 9.07 -6.12 -0.74
CA GLY A 178 9.51 -5.34 0.42
C GLY A 178 9.45 -6.08 1.76
N ILE A 179 9.05 -7.37 1.79
CA ILE A 179 9.08 -8.18 3.02
C ILE A 179 10.46 -8.25 3.67
N GLY A 180 11.55 -8.02 2.91
CA GLY A 180 12.89 -7.90 3.48
C GLY A 180 13.10 -6.72 4.43
N GLN A 181 12.15 -5.78 4.51
CA GLN A 181 12.15 -4.70 5.50
C GLN A 181 11.62 -5.15 6.88
N ALA A 182 10.96 -6.31 6.93
CA ALA A 182 10.39 -6.88 8.15
C ALA A 182 11.50 -7.51 8.99
N GLU A 183 12.14 -6.67 9.80
CA GLU A 183 13.34 -7.02 10.58
C GLU A 183 13.09 -7.99 11.75
N SER A 184 11.83 -8.18 12.15
CA SER A 184 11.47 -9.05 13.29
C SER A 184 10.43 -10.12 12.95
N LEU A 185 9.87 -10.12 11.73
CA LEU A 185 8.74 -11.00 11.40
C LEU A 185 9.20 -12.47 11.30
N ARG A 186 8.65 -13.31 12.18
CA ARG A 186 9.00 -14.74 12.31
C ARG A 186 7.89 -15.66 11.84
N GLU A 187 6.63 -15.26 12.05
CA GLU A 187 5.46 -16.07 11.75
C GLU A 187 4.47 -15.29 10.89
N LEU A 188 4.18 -15.81 9.70
CA LEU A 188 3.22 -15.21 8.77
C LEU A 188 2.21 -16.26 8.31
N PHE A 189 0.96 -16.05 8.70
CA PHE A 189 -0.18 -16.91 8.34
C PHE A 189 -1.09 -16.15 7.38
N VAL A 190 -1.12 -16.57 6.12
CA VAL A 190 -1.88 -15.97 5.01
C VAL A 190 -2.62 -17.06 4.23
N SER A 191 -2.97 -18.14 4.90
CA SER A 191 -3.75 -19.23 4.31
C SER A 191 -5.15 -18.78 3.93
N GLY A 192 -5.67 -19.23 2.77
CA GLY A 192 -7.00 -18.83 2.32
C GLY A 192 -7.09 -17.36 1.85
N THR A 193 -5.99 -16.79 1.36
CA THR A 193 -5.95 -15.45 0.73
C THR A 193 -5.42 -15.55 -0.70
N ASP A 194 -5.35 -14.46 -1.44
CA ASP A 194 -4.63 -14.41 -2.71
C ASP A 194 -3.19 -13.93 -2.47
N THR A 195 -2.21 -14.50 -3.16
CA THR A 195 -0.79 -14.14 -2.95
C THR A 195 -0.08 -13.86 -4.27
N TYR A 196 0.73 -12.80 -4.29
CA TYR A 196 1.52 -12.35 -5.44
C TYR A 196 2.96 -12.07 -5.05
N ASP A 197 3.84 -12.12 -6.07
CA ASP A 197 5.28 -11.88 -5.93
C ASP A 197 5.96 -12.79 -4.88
N THR A 198 5.65 -14.08 -4.91
CA THR A 198 6.21 -15.06 -3.96
C THR A 198 7.73 -15.18 -4.05
N ALA A 199 8.38 -14.70 -5.12
CA ALA A 199 9.84 -14.68 -5.24
C ALA A 199 10.50 -13.77 -4.18
N SER A 200 9.87 -12.65 -3.83
CA SER A 200 10.37 -11.71 -2.83
C SER A 200 10.41 -12.29 -1.41
N ILE A 201 9.74 -13.43 -1.17
CA ILE A 201 9.75 -14.08 0.15
C ILE A 201 11.15 -14.50 0.61
N ARG A 202 12.07 -14.73 -0.33
CA ARG A 202 13.49 -15.00 -0.07
C ARG A 202 14.21 -13.88 0.68
N GLN A 203 13.65 -12.67 0.65
CA GLN A 203 14.18 -11.52 1.35
C GLN A 203 13.77 -11.50 2.83
N ALA A 204 12.79 -12.31 3.23
CA ALA A 204 12.30 -12.40 4.61
C ALA A 204 13.27 -13.21 5.50
N LEU A 205 14.42 -12.63 5.82
CA LEU A 205 15.54 -13.35 6.46
C LEU A 205 15.26 -13.85 7.88
N GLN A 206 14.21 -13.35 8.53
CA GLN A 206 13.82 -13.73 9.90
C GLN A 206 12.63 -14.70 9.94
N LEU A 207 11.98 -14.94 8.79
CA LEU A 207 10.75 -15.71 8.73
C LEU A 207 11.07 -17.20 8.95
N SER A 208 10.45 -17.78 9.98
CA SER A 208 10.61 -19.19 10.34
C SER A 208 9.34 -20.02 10.12
N VAL A 209 8.18 -19.37 10.06
CA VAL A 209 6.89 -20.01 9.81
C VAL A 209 6.16 -19.22 8.75
N LEU A 210 5.80 -19.89 7.66
CA LEU A 210 4.97 -19.35 6.59
C LEU A 210 3.85 -20.34 6.30
N ASP A 211 2.61 -19.92 6.49
CA ASP A 211 1.43 -20.66 6.03
C ASP A 211 0.76 -19.91 4.89
N ILE A 212 0.89 -20.47 3.68
CA ILE A 212 0.23 -20.02 2.44
C ILE A 212 -0.74 -21.09 1.91
N SER A 213 -1.18 -22.01 2.78
CA SER A 213 -2.07 -23.10 2.38
C SER A 213 -3.43 -22.56 1.90
N ASN A 214 -4.03 -23.25 0.93
CA ASN A 214 -5.33 -22.86 0.37
C ASN A 214 -5.38 -21.41 -0.21
N SER A 215 -4.23 -20.87 -0.62
CA SER A 215 -4.12 -19.56 -1.25
C SER A 215 -3.92 -19.68 -2.76
N THR A 216 -4.41 -18.71 -3.55
CA THR A 216 -4.09 -18.66 -4.98
C THR A 216 -2.68 -18.09 -5.16
N LEU A 217 -1.88 -18.73 -6.03
CA LEU A 217 -0.53 -18.28 -6.38
C LEU A 217 -0.61 -17.64 -7.77
N GLU A 218 -0.61 -16.31 -7.87
CA GLU A 218 -0.54 -15.60 -9.16
C GLU A 218 0.77 -14.81 -9.29
N GLY A 219 1.45 -14.94 -10.43
CA GLY A 219 2.79 -14.39 -10.69
C GLY A 219 3.73 -15.44 -11.30
N GLU A 220 4.91 -15.02 -11.77
CA GLU A 220 5.94 -15.93 -12.29
C GLU A 220 6.36 -16.91 -11.18
N MET A 221 5.77 -18.10 -11.18
CA MET A 221 6.20 -19.23 -10.37
C MET A 221 7.49 -19.80 -10.98
N VAL A 222 8.58 -19.04 -10.94
CA VAL A 222 9.90 -19.53 -11.35
C VAL A 222 10.60 -20.05 -10.12
N GLY A 223 10.43 -21.36 -9.86
CA GLY A 223 11.39 -22.21 -9.12
C GLY A 223 11.68 -21.91 -7.65
N ASP A 224 11.15 -20.83 -7.07
CA ASP A 224 11.91 -20.15 -6.03
C ASP A 224 11.47 -20.40 -4.57
N ILE A 225 10.31 -21.00 -4.35
CA ILE A 225 9.86 -21.47 -3.03
C ILE A 225 10.81 -22.51 -2.42
N PHE A 226 11.56 -23.24 -3.25
CA PHE A 226 12.52 -24.27 -2.81
C PHE A 226 13.87 -23.74 -2.31
N ALA A 227 14.11 -22.41 -2.30
CA ALA A 227 15.33 -21.84 -1.72
C ALA A 227 15.09 -20.97 -0.49
N LEU A 228 13.97 -21.18 0.21
CA LEU A 228 13.90 -20.79 1.61
C LEU A 228 14.91 -21.64 2.38
N VAL A 229 16.07 -21.05 2.67
CA VAL A 229 17.12 -21.69 3.47
C VAL A 229 16.91 -21.25 4.92
N ASN A 230 16.01 -21.96 5.61
CA ASN A 230 16.38 -22.75 6.78
C ASN A 230 15.32 -23.82 7.07
#